data_AF-A0A0J9UWN9-F1
#
_entry.id   AF-A0A0J9UWN9-F1
#
_cell.length_a   1.000
_cell.length_b   1.000
_cell.length_c   1.000
_cell.angle_alpha   90.00
_cell.angle_beta   90.00
_cell.angle_gamma   90.00
#
_symmetry.space_group_name_H-M   'P 1'
#
loop_
_entity.id
_entity.type
_entity.pdbx_description
1 polymer ?
#
loop_
_entity_poly.entity_id
_entity_poly.type
_entity_poly.pdbx_seq_one_letter_code
_entity_poly.pdbx_strand_id
1 'polypeptide(L)'
;MDSGVQTVTAAMAAAYRPYLFLGWRFATPADTDAEGENVVPDPLHDSFTHLRQAYFETDPNYAARFSVPVLYDKINRVIVNNESSEILRMFGTEFDHLIAEKYRSISLYPPEHQKEIDEAHEWH
;
A
#
# COMPACT_ATOMS: atom_id res chain seq x y z
N MET A 1 9.62 12.50 22.95
CA MET A 1 8.57 12.84 21.95
C MET A 1 8.84 11.93 20.78
N ASP A 2 8.34 10.70 20.87
CA ASP A 2 8.92 9.58 20.14
C ASP A 2 7.85 8.72 19.45
N SER A 3 8.23 8.27 18.25
CA SER A 3 7.77 7.09 17.49
C SER A 3 6.34 6.88 16.99
N GLY A 4 5.33 7.69 17.32
CA GLY A 4 3.94 7.33 16.98
C GLY A 4 3.56 7.25 15.49
N VAL A 5 4.23 8.01 14.62
CA VAL A 5 3.79 8.20 13.21
C VAL A 5 4.62 7.41 12.20
N GLN A 6 5.67 6.68 12.63
CA GLN A 6 6.53 5.92 11.71
C GLN A 6 6.02 4.51 11.38
N THR A 7 4.97 4.02 12.04
CA THR A 7 4.64 2.58 11.99
C THR A 7 3.79 2.16 10.78
N VAL A 8 3.20 3.10 10.04
CA VAL A 8 2.42 2.76 8.85
C VAL A 8 3.01 3.43 7.62
N THR A 9 3.96 2.74 7.00
CA THR A 9 4.42 3.09 5.66
C THR A 9 3.49 2.41 4.67
N ALA A 10 2.70 3.20 3.95
CA ALA A 10 2.17 2.76 2.67
C ALA A 10 3.36 2.59 1.72
N ALA A 11 3.81 1.35 1.52
CA ALA A 11 4.78 1.06 0.48
C ALA A 11 4.01 1.07 -0.85
N MET A 12 3.91 2.25 -1.45
CA MET A 12 3.52 2.34 -2.86
C MET A 12 4.74 1.87 -3.65
N ALA A 13 4.84 0.56 -3.87
CA ALA A 13 5.89 -0.02 -4.67
C ALA A 13 5.76 0.55 -6.10
N ALA A 14 6.62 1.51 -6.45
CA ALA A 14 6.82 1.93 -7.83
C ALA A 14 7.56 0.77 -8.51
N ALA A 15 6.78 -0.21 -8.92
CA ALA A 15 7.30 -1.40 -9.52
C ALA A 15 7.15 -1.32 -11.05
N TYR A 16 8.17 -1.74 -11.76
CA TYR A 16 8.15 -1.86 -13.22
C TYR A 16 7.60 -3.25 -13.57
N ARG A 17 6.83 -3.38 -14.67
CA ARG A 17 6.19 -4.66 -15.08
C ARG A 17 6.81 -5.28 -16.35
N PRO A 18 8.07 -5.75 -16.32
CA PRO A 18 8.67 -6.41 -17.49
C PRO A 18 8.31 -7.91 -17.60
N TYR A 19 7.77 -8.54 -16.54
CA TYR A 19 7.45 -9.97 -16.53
C TYR A 19 5.99 -10.23 -16.14
N LEU A 20 5.15 -10.54 -17.15
CA LEU A 20 3.70 -10.78 -17.00
C LEU A 20 3.34 -11.81 -15.92
N PHE A 21 4.24 -12.77 -15.62
CA PHE A 21 4.00 -13.87 -14.69
C PHE A 21 4.50 -13.63 -13.25
N LEU A 22 5.50 -12.76 -13.06
CA LEU A 22 6.06 -12.48 -11.73
C LEU A 22 5.39 -11.28 -11.04
N GLY A 23 4.79 -10.39 -11.83
CA GLY A 23 4.11 -9.19 -11.33
C GLY A 23 5.08 -8.04 -11.07
N TRP A 24 4.77 -7.26 -10.04
CA TRP A 24 5.49 -6.05 -9.65
C TRP A 24 6.87 -6.37 -9.06
N ARG A 25 7.93 -5.80 -9.64
CA ARG A 25 9.34 -5.99 -9.27
C ARG A 25 9.88 -4.80 -8.47
N PHE A 26 10.73 -5.07 -7.48
CA PHE A 26 11.53 -4.04 -6.80
C PHE A 26 12.81 -3.77 -7.60
N ALA A 27 13.12 -2.49 -7.81
CA ALA A 27 14.32 -2.10 -8.53
C ALA A 27 15.56 -2.24 -7.66
N THR A 28 16.71 -2.41 -8.28
CA THR A 28 18.02 -2.55 -7.66
C THR A 28 18.97 -1.54 -8.32
N PRO A 29 20.05 -1.13 -7.64
CA PRO A 29 21.03 -0.22 -8.24
C PRO A 29 21.70 -0.75 -9.51
N ALA A 30 21.60 -2.06 -9.78
CA ALA A 30 22.16 -2.69 -10.98
C ALA A 30 21.20 -2.64 -12.18
N ASP A 31 19.93 -2.26 -11.97
CA ASP A 31 18.94 -2.19 -13.04
C ASP A 31 19.21 -0.99 -13.95
N THR A 32 19.23 -1.25 -15.25
CA THR A 32 19.36 -0.20 -16.28
C THR A 32 18.03 0.08 -16.98
N ASP A 33 16.98 -0.67 -16.65
CA ASP A 33 15.65 -0.65 -17.27
C ASP A 33 14.54 -0.15 -16.32
N ALA A 34 14.91 0.28 -15.11
CA ALA A 34 13.99 0.75 -14.08
C ALA A 34 14.09 2.29 -13.96
N GLU A 35 13.31 3.01 -14.78
CA GLU A 35 13.30 4.47 -14.82
C GLU A 35 12.31 5.06 -13.79
N GLY A 36 12.72 6.13 -13.11
CA GLY A 36 11.85 6.94 -12.24
C GLY A 36 12.48 7.23 -10.88
N GLU A 37 12.35 8.48 -10.41
CA GLU A 37 12.99 8.95 -9.17
C GLU A 37 12.61 8.13 -7.93
N ASN A 38 11.40 7.56 -7.91
CA ASN A 38 10.87 6.79 -6.78
C ASN A 38 10.80 5.28 -7.03
N VAL A 39 11.45 4.79 -8.09
CA VAL A 39 11.59 3.36 -8.38
C VAL A 39 12.80 2.83 -7.62
N VAL A 40 12.54 2.38 -6.39
CA VAL A 40 13.56 2.04 -5.40
C VAL A 40 13.51 0.56 -5.00
N PRO A 41 14.58 0.02 -4.38
CA PRO A 41 14.55 -1.29 -3.73
C PRO A 41 13.49 -1.38 -2.63
N ASP A 42 13.07 -2.60 -2.29
CA ASP A 42 12.23 -2.83 -1.12
C ASP A 42 12.98 -2.37 0.15
N PRO A 43 12.45 -1.39 0.90
CA PRO A 43 13.12 -0.91 2.10
C PRO A 43 12.96 -1.86 3.32
N LEU A 44 12.14 -2.92 3.21
CA LEU A 44 11.80 -3.81 4.33
C LEU A 44 12.46 -5.19 4.23
N HIS A 45 12.73 -5.65 3.02
CA HIS A 45 13.21 -7.00 2.78
C HIS A 45 14.42 -6.99 1.85
N ASP A 46 15.60 -7.30 2.39
CA ASP A 46 16.84 -7.37 1.62
C ASP A 46 16.79 -8.42 0.49
N SER A 47 15.96 -9.46 0.64
CA SER A 47 15.88 -10.60 -0.27
C SER A 47 14.69 -10.58 -1.22
N PHE A 48 13.78 -9.61 -1.10
CA PHE A 48 12.61 -9.57 -1.96
C PHE A 48 12.97 -8.91 -3.28
N THR A 49 12.60 -9.60 -4.36
CA THR A 49 12.74 -9.11 -5.74
C THR A 49 11.39 -8.69 -6.32
N HIS A 50 10.28 -9.23 -5.80
CA HIS A 50 8.93 -8.98 -6.31
C HIS A 50 7.89 -8.89 -5.18
N LEU A 51 6.87 -8.07 -5.39
CA LEU A 51 5.77 -7.85 -4.43
C LEU A 51 5.02 -9.14 -4.06
N ARG A 52 4.95 -10.11 -4.98
CA ARG A 52 4.33 -11.42 -4.70
C ARG A 52 4.95 -12.14 -3.50
N GLN A 53 6.21 -11.85 -3.16
CA GLN A 53 6.87 -12.45 -2.01
C GLN A 53 6.22 -11.98 -0.70
N ALA A 54 5.76 -10.73 -0.61
CA ALA A 54 4.99 -10.25 0.53
C ALA A 54 3.60 -10.90 0.62
N TYR A 55 2.98 -11.20 -0.52
CA TYR A 55 1.72 -11.98 -0.56
C TYR A 55 1.92 -13.39 -0.04
N PHE A 56 2.99 -14.09 -0.46
CA PHE A 56 3.29 -15.44 0.03
C PHE A 56 3.79 -15.47 1.47
N GLU A 57 4.43 -14.41 1.94
CA GLU A 57 4.76 -14.24 3.36
C GLU A 57 3.49 -14.09 4.21
N THR A 58 2.49 -13.37 3.70
CA THR A 58 1.20 -13.18 4.37
C THR A 58 0.34 -14.45 4.33
N ASP A 59 0.25 -15.10 3.17
CA ASP A 59 -0.48 -16.35 2.94
C ASP A 59 0.30 -17.23 1.94
N PRO A 60 0.94 -18.32 2.39
CA PRO A 60 1.67 -19.24 1.52
C PRO A 60 0.83 -19.87 0.40
N ASN A 61 -0.50 -19.89 0.54
CA ASN A 61 -1.42 -20.46 -0.44
C ASN A 61 -2.11 -19.39 -1.32
N TYR A 62 -1.64 -18.14 -1.26
CA TYR A 62 -2.23 -17.05 -2.03
C TYR A 62 -2.24 -17.36 -3.53
N ALA A 63 -3.42 -17.36 -4.14
CA ALA A 63 -3.63 -17.78 -5.54
C ALA A 63 -4.29 -16.70 -6.42
N ALA A 64 -4.41 -15.47 -5.92
CA ALA A 64 -5.02 -14.36 -6.64
C ALA A 64 -3.98 -13.42 -7.26
N ARG A 65 -4.41 -12.25 -7.74
CA ARG A 65 -3.55 -11.26 -8.40
C ARG A 65 -2.71 -10.50 -7.37
N PHE A 66 -1.41 -10.35 -7.65
CA PHE A 66 -0.52 -9.46 -6.89
C PHE A 66 -0.77 -8.00 -7.33
N SER A 67 -1.63 -7.29 -6.61
CA SER A 67 -2.04 -5.92 -6.94
C SER A 67 -1.21 -4.88 -6.19
N VAL A 68 -1.28 -3.64 -6.67
CA VAL A 68 -0.96 -2.43 -5.91
C VAL A 68 -2.22 -1.57 -5.85
N PRO A 69 -2.40 -0.74 -4.82
CA PRO A 69 -1.52 -0.55 -3.65
C PRO A 69 -1.57 -1.71 -2.64
N VAL A 70 -0.62 -1.73 -1.70
CA VAL A 70 -0.57 -2.67 -0.57
C VAL A 70 -0.28 -1.89 0.72
N LEU A 71 -1.11 -2.11 1.74
CA LEU A 71 -0.87 -1.70 3.12
C LEU A 71 -0.24 -2.88 3.88
N TYR A 72 1.00 -2.73 4.30
CA TYR A 72 1.79 -3.80 4.92
C TYR A 72 2.13 -3.46 6.38
N ASP A 73 1.86 -4.39 7.29
CA ASP A 73 2.25 -4.32 8.69
C ASP A 73 3.66 -4.86 8.87
N LYS A 74 4.61 -3.98 9.18
CA LYS A 74 6.02 -4.32 9.38
C LYS A 74 6.31 -5.13 10.65
N ILE A 75 5.43 -5.05 11.64
CA ILE A 75 5.60 -5.73 12.93
C ILE A 75 5.17 -7.19 12.79
N ASN A 76 3.96 -7.39 12.26
CA ASN A 76 3.39 -8.73 12.09
C ASN A 76 3.79 -9.38 10.76
N ARG A 77 4.44 -8.63 9.87
CA ARG A 77 4.93 -9.08 8.55
C ARG A 77 3.81 -9.62 7.67
N VAL A 78 2.72 -8.87 7.57
CA VAL A 78 1.52 -9.26 6.82
C VAL A 78 0.95 -8.09 6.02
N ILE A 79 0.37 -8.39 4.86
CA ILE A 79 -0.49 -7.47 4.12
C ILE A 79 -1.80 -7.33 4.89
N VAL A 80 -2.10 -6.10 5.32
CA VAL A 80 -3.34 -5.74 6.03
C VAL A 80 -4.48 -5.52 5.05
N ASN A 81 -4.23 -4.80 3.96
CA ASN A 81 -5.24 -4.49 2.95
C ASN A 81 -4.56 -4.21 1.59
N ASN A 82 -5.20 -4.59 0.49
CA ASN A 82 -4.75 -4.33 -0.88
C ASN A 82 -5.85 -3.75 -1.79
N GLU A 83 -6.93 -3.24 -1.18
CA GLU A 83 -8.03 -2.54 -1.82
C GLU A 83 -7.91 -1.03 -1.60
N SER A 84 -7.62 -0.31 -2.67
CA SER A 84 -7.25 1.11 -2.62
C SER A 84 -8.30 1.99 -1.95
N SER A 85 -9.58 1.73 -2.19
CA SER A 85 -10.68 2.54 -1.65
C SER A 85 -10.81 2.36 -0.13
N GLU A 86 -10.61 1.14 0.38
CA GLU A 86 -10.60 0.84 1.80
C GLU A 86 -9.36 1.43 2.49
N ILE A 87 -8.18 1.33 1.86
CA ILE A 87 -6.95 1.95 2.39
C ILE A 87 -7.13 3.46 2.59
N LEU A 88 -7.75 4.15 1.64
CA LEU A 88 -8.04 5.58 1.77
C LEU A 88 -9.01 5.88 2.92
N ARG A 89 -10.05 5.07 3.10
CA ARG A 89 -10.98 5.21 4.23
C ARG A 89 -10.27 4.99 5.57
N MET A 90 -9.42 3.96 5.67
CA MET A 90 -8.60 3.73 6.87
C MET A 90 -7.69 4.93 7.19
N PHE A 91 -7.00 5.48 6.19
CA PHE A 91 -6.15 6.67 6.38
C PHE A 91 -6.95 7.92 6.76
N GLY A 92 -8.23 7.97 6.40
CA GLY A 92 -9.11 9.08 6.74
C GLY A 92 -9.45 9.19 8.23
N THR A 93 -9.39 8.11 9.01
CA THR A 93 -9.89 8.12 10.40
C THR A 93 -9.03 7.35 11.41
N GLU A 94 -8.40 6.25 11.03
CA GLU A 94 -7.71 5.36 11.99
C GLU A 94 -6.53 6.04 12.71
N PHE A 95 -5.94 7.06 12.09
CA PHE A 95 -4.80 7.81 12.63
C PHE A 95 -5.18 9.16 13.24
N ASP A 96 -6.48 9.47 13.37
CA ASP A 96 -6.92 10.78 13.86
C ASP A 96 -6.31 11.15 15.19
N HIS A 97 -6.19 10.17 16.10
CA HIS A 97 -5.61 10.31 17.43
C HIS A 97 -4.11 10.70 17.44
N LEU A 98 -3.40 10.58 16.30
CA LEU A 98 -1.97 10.85 16.17
C LEU A 98 -1.66 12.16 15.43
N ILE A 99 -2.65 12.79 14.79
CA ILE A 99 -2.46 14.00 13.96
C ILE A 99 -3.08 15.25 14.60
N ALA A 100 -2.58 16.42 14.20
CA ALA A 100 -3.10 17.70 14.68
C ALA A 100 -4.56 17.92 14.22
N GLU A 101 -5.32 18.66 15.03
CA GLU A 101 -6.75 18.92 14.82
C GLU A 101 -7.10 19.37 13.40
N LYS A 102 -6.31 20.29 12.83
CA LYS A 102 -6.51 20.83 11.47
C LYS A 102 -6.49 19.77 10.37
N TYR A 103 -5.89 18.60 10.60
CA TYR A 103 -5.84 17.50 9.65
C TYR A 103 -6.99 16.52 9.86
N ARG A 104 -7.30 16.15 11.11
CA ARG A 104 -8.46 15.28 11.44
C ARG A 104 -9.82 15.92 11.16
N SER A 105 -9.88 17.26 11.04
CA SER A 105 -11.11 17.95 10.66
C SER A 105 -11.50 17.75 9.18
N ILE A 106 -10.64 17.11 8.38
CA ILE A 106 -10.89 16.82 6.97
C ILE A 106 -11.50 15.41 6.88
N SER A 107 -12.80 15.33 6.58
CA SER A 107 -13.45 14.04 6.28
C SER A 107 -13.41 13.75 4.79
N LEU A 108 -12.69 12.70 4.39
CA LEU A 108 -12.67 12.20 3.02
C LEU A 108 -13.91 11.36 2.67
N TYR A 109 -14.68 10.94 3.67
CA TYR A 109 -15.85 10.08 3.54
C TYR A 109 -17.01 10.57 4.42
N PRO A 110 -17.50 11.80 4.21
CA PRO A 110 -18.47 12.45 5.09
C PRO A 110 -19.86 11.80 4.97
N PRO A 111 -20.60 11.60 6.08
CA PRO A 111 -21.88 10.86 6.11
C PRO A 111 -22.89 11.28 5.04
N GLU A 112 -22.98 12.57 4.76
CA GLU A 112 -23.90 13.18 3.79
C GLU A 112 -23.63 12.76 2.33
N HIS A 113 -22.40 12.37 1.99
CA HIS A 113 -22.00 12.00 0.62
C HIS A 113 -21.62 10.52 0.47
N GLN A 114 -21.68 9.72 1.54
CA GLN A 114 -21.25 8.31 1.51
C GLN A 114 -21.92 7.52 0.39
N LYS A 115 -23.23 7.68 0.23
CA LYS A 115 -23.99 6.99 -0.82
C LYS A 115 -23.50 7.35 -2.23
N GLU A 116 -23.28 8.63 -2.51
CA GLU A 116 -22.81 9.11 -3.82
C GLU A 116 -21.39 8.62 -4.11
N ILE A 117 -20.53 8.60 -3.09
CA ILE A 117 -19.15 8.09 -3.18
C ILE A 117 -19.14 6.58 -3.45
N ASP A 118 -19.98 5.82 -2.74
CA ASP A 118 -20.08 4.37 -2.91
C ASP A 118 -20.61 4.01 -4.30
N GLU A 119 -21.67 4.67 -4.76
CA GLU A 119 -22.22 4.49 -6.11
C GLU A 119 -21.17 4.82 -7.19
N ALA A 120 -20.34 5.85 -6.99
CA ALA A 120 -19.26 6.20 -7.92
C ALA A 120 -18.10 5.18 -7.93
N HIS A 121 -17.93 4.40 -6.85
CA HIS A 121 -16.90 3.37 -6.75
C HIS A 121 -17.35 1.99 -7.26
N GLU A 122 -18.65 1.76 -7.43
CA GLU A 122 -19.15 0.56 -8.09
C GLU A 122 -18.76 0.57 -9.57
N TRP A 123 -17.95 -0.42 -9.98
CA TRP A 123 -17.58 -0.59 -11.38
C TRP A 123 -18.79 -1.09 -12.18
N HIS A 124 -19.18 -0.35 -13.21
CA HIS A 124 -20.18 -0.75 -14.23
C HIS A 124 -19.55 -1.45 -15.43
#